data_AF-A0A7X4CYE4-F1
#
_entry.id   AF-A0A7X4CYE4-F1
#
_cell.length_a   1.000
_cell.length_b   1.000
_cell.length_c   1.000
_cell.angle_alpha   90.00
_cell.angle_beta   90.00
_cell.angle_gamma   90.00
#
_symmetry.space_group_name_H-M   'P 1'
#
loop_
_entity.id
_entity.type
_entity.pdbx_description
1 polymer ?
#
loop_
_entity_poly.entity_id
_entity_poly.type
_entity_poly.pdbx_seq_one_letter_code
_entity_poly.pdbx_strand_id
1 'polypeptide(L)'
;DPLSILRVWEGGMSFHGGLVGVAVAATVFAHRHGLPPAGLADGLALATPPGLFLGRIANFINAELWGKPTDLPWGVIFPGAAAQNCPDVEGACARHPSQIYEAGLEGLILGALLLWLAYGRGWLKKPGAVVGIFIAGYGASRFAVELFRQADSQFVTAGNPMGHVASAGPVGVTMGQLLSLPMIALGLLALFLAFRSRP
;
A
#
# COMPACT_ATOMS: atom_id res chain seq x y z
N ASP A 1 -30.03 -10.75 -10.03
CA ASP A 1 -30.70 -9.45 -10.19
C ASP A 1 -29.73 -8.49 -10.91
N PRO A 2 -29.89 -8.22 -12.21
CA PRO A 2 -28.95 -7.39 -12.98
C PRO A 2 -28.86 -5.92 -12.55
N LEU A 3 -29.90 -5.38 -11.91
CA LEU A 3 -29.91 -3.99 -11.44
C LEU A 3 -29.08 -3.78 -10.17
N SER A 4 -28.61 -4.85 -9.53
CA SER A 4 -27.75 -4.76 -8.35
C SER A 4 -26.44 -4.02 -8.62
N ILE A 5 -25.97 -3.98 -9.87
CA ILE A 5 -24.76 -3.24 -10.27
C ILE A 5 -24.84 -1.73 -9.98
N LEU A 6 -26.04 -1.15 -9.94
CA LEU A 6 -26.24 0.27 -9.65
C LEU A 6 -26.33 0.57 -8.14
N ARG A 7 -26.47 -0.46 -7.29
CA ARG A 7 -26.69 -0.32 -5.85
C ARG A 7 -25.39 -0.14 -5.09
N VAL A 8 -24.64 0.91 -5.43
CA VAL A 8 -23.33 1.22 -4.83
C VAL A 8 -23.36 1.45 -3.31
N TRP A 9 -24.54 1.73 -2.74
CA TRP A 9 -24.74 1.90 -1.30
C TRP A 9 -24.82 0.58 -0.52
N GLU A 10 -24.99 -0.56 -1.20
CA GLU A 10 -24.94 -1.89 -0.55
C GLU A 10 -23.50 -2.30 -0.17
N GLY A 11 -22.50 -1.49 -0.57
CA GLY A 11 -21.09 -1.78 -0.36
C GLY A 11 -20.52 -2.70 -1.45
N GLY A 12 -19.39 -3.35 -1.17
CA GLY A 12 -18.74 -4.26 -2.13
C GLY A 12 -17.91 -3.54 -3.20
N MET A 13 -16.94 -2.74 -2.79
CA MET A 13 -16.00 -2.10 -3.70
C MET A 13 -14.82 -3.03 -4.04
N SER A 14 -14.51 -3.16 -5.33
CA SER A 14 -13.33 -3.89 -5.80
C SER A 14 -12.15 -2.94 -6.00
N PHE A 15 -11.06 -3.18 -5.26
CA PHE A 15 -9.80 -2.46 -5.45
C PHE A 15 -9.27 -2.59 -6.89
N HIS A 16 -9.26 -3.81 -7.43
CA HIS A 16 -8.77 -4.08 -8.79
C HIS A 16 -9.61 -3.35 -9.85
N GLY A 17 -10.93 -3.30 -9.65
CA GLY A 17 -11.83 -2.54 -10.54
C GLY A 17 -11.53 -1.05 -10.51
N GLY A 18 -11.30 -0.48 -9.31
CA GLY A 18 -10.88 0.90 -9.14
C GLY A 18 -9.55 1.21 -9.83
N LEU A 19 -8.55 0.34 -9.65
CA LEU A 19 -7.22 0.49 -10.27
C LEU A 19 -7.31 0.48 -11.81
N VAL A 20 -8.02 -0.49 -12.39
CA VAL A 20 -8.23 -0.56 -13.85
C VAL A 20 -8.99 0.67 -14.35
N GLY A 21 -10.03 1.10 -13.61
CA GLY A 21 -10.79 2.31 -13.93
C GLY A 21 -9.91 3.55 -14.00
N VAL A 22 -9.04 3.77 -13.01
CA VAL A 22 -8.07 4.88 -13.00
C VAL A 22 -7.08 4.77 -14.15
N ALA A 23 -6.53 3.59 -14.42
CA ALA A 23 -5.57 3.39 -15.51
C ALA A 23 -6.19 3.70 -16.89
N VAL A 24 -7.41 3.23 -17.14
CA VAL A 24 -8.14 3.51 -18.39
C VAL A 24 -8.46 5.00 -18.49
N ALA A 25 -8.99 5.61 -17.42
CA ALA A 25 -9.32 7.03 -17.40
C ALA A 25 -8.08 7.91 -17.66
N ALA A 26 -6.96 7.62 -17.00
CA ALA A 26 -5.70 8.32 -17.20
C ALA A 26 -5.17 8.18 -18.64
N THR A 27 -5.24 6.97 -19.20
CA THR A 27 -4.80 6.71 -20.59
C THR A 27 -5.65 7.47 -21.60
N VAL A 28 -6.98 7.43 -21.47
CA VAL A 28 -7.91 8.17 -22.33
C VAL A 28 -7.69 9.68 -22.19
N PHE A 29 -7.51 10.17 -20.96
CA PHE A 29 -7.27 11.58 -20.69
C PHE A 29 -5.95 12.06 -21.32
N ALA A 30 -4.86 11.29 -21.16
CA ALA A 30 -3.57 11.60 -21.76
C ALA A 30 -3.68 11.67 -23.29
N HIS A 31 -4.33 10.69 -23.90
CA HIS A 31 -4.48 10.62 -25.35
C HIS A 31 -5.31 11.79 -25.90
N ARG A 32 -6.43 12.13 -25.26
CA ARG A 32 -7.30 13.23 -25.71
C ARG A 32 -6.65 14.61 -25.61
N HIS A 33 -5.73 14.80 -24.68
CA HIS A 33 -5.08 16.10 -24.44
C HIS A 33 -3.63 16.16 -24.91
N GLY A 34 -3.13 15.12 -25.60
CA GLY A 34 -1.75 15.07 -26.09
C GLY A 34 -0.70 15.13 -24.97
N LEU A 35 -1.02 14.64 -23.76
CA LEU A 35 -0.14 14.71 -22.61
C LEU A 35 0.89 13.56 -22.63
N PRO A 36 2.15 13.81 -22.24
CA PRO A 36 3.14 12.76 -22.09
C PRO A 36 2.75 11.82 -20.94
N PRO A 37 2.65 10.49 -21.16
CA PRO A 37 2.17 9.55 -20.14
C PRO A 37 2.95 9.58 -18.83
N ALA A 38 4.28 9.73 -18.90
CA ALA A 38 5.14 9.77 -17.72
C ALA A 38 4.89 11.01 -16.84
N GLY A 39 4.62 12.17 -17.45
CA GLY A 39 4.29 13.39 -16.71
C GLY A 39 2.91 13.31 -16.05
N LEU A 40 1.93 12.70 -16.71
CA LEU A 40 0.63 12.43 -16.09
C LEU A 40 0.76 11.46 -14.91
N ALA A 41 1.57 10.41 -15.08
CA ALA A 41 1.84 9.44 -14.03
C ALA A 41 2.52 10.09 -12.81
N ASP A 42 3.48 11.02 -13.02
CA ASP A 42 4.08 11.81 -11.94
C ASP A 42 3.04 12.64 -11.17
N GLY A 43 2.09 13.26 -11.88
CA GLY A 43 1.00 14.02 -11.26
C GLY A 43 0.07 13.13 -10.43
N LEU A 44 -0.32 11.96 -10.95
CA LEU A 44 -1.14 10.98 -10.23
C LEU A 44 -0.42 10.44 -8.99
N ALA A 45 0.87 10.14 -9.11
CA ALA A 45 1.71 9.68 -8.01
C ALA A 45 1.79 10.72 -6.89
N LEU A 46 1.83 12.01 -7.22
CA LEU A 46 1.82 13.09 -6.23
C LEU A 46 0.46 13.23 -5.52
N ALA A 47 -0.64 12.95 -6.22
CA ALA A 47 -2.00 13.05 -5.70
C ALA A 47 -2.44 11.82 -4.86
N THR A 48 -1.73 10.70 -4.97
CA THR A 48 -2.13 9.42 -4.34
C THR A 48 -1.92 9.37 -2.80
N PRO A 49 -0.81 9.85 -2.22
CA PRO A 49 -0.53 9.71 -0.79
C PRO A 49 -1.59 10.27 0.17
N PRO A 50 -2.24 11.42 -0.10
CA PRO A 50 -3.36 11.87 0.73
C PRO A 50 -4.52 10.87 0.79
N GLY A 51 -4.84 10.21 -0.34
CA GLY A 51 -5.85 9.17 -0.39
C GLY A 51 -5.46 7.93 0.40
N LEU A 52 -4.19 7.52 0.32
CA LEU A 52 -3.65 6.41 1.12
C LEU A 52 -3.71 6.73 2.62
N PHE A 53 -3.28 7.93 3.01
CA PHE A 53 -3.34 8.40 4.39
C PHE A 53 -4.76 8.31 4.94
N LEU A 54 -5.71 8.97 4.29
CA LEU A 54 -7.10 9.03 4.76
C LEU A 54 -7.76 7.66 4.76
N GLY A 55 -7.52 6.84 3.73
CA GLY A 55 -8.02 5.47 3.68
C GLY A 55 -7.52 4.63 4.86
N ARG A 56 -6.24 4.76 5.22
CA ARG A 56 -5.65 4.04 6.36
C ARG A 56 -6.14 4.55 7.71
N ILE A 57 -6.37 5.86 7.85
CA ILE A 57 -7.04 6.41 9.04
C ILE A 57 -8.47 5.87 9.14
N ALA A 58 -9.20 5.78 8.03
CA ALA A 58 -10.54 5.19 8.02
C ALA A 58 -10.52 3.71 8.44
N ASN A 59 -9.55 2.92 7.96
CA ASN A 59 -9.40 1.53 8.40
C ASN A 59 -9.12 1.42 9.91
N PHE A 60 -8.34 2.34 10.47
CA PHE A 60 -8.10 2.38 11.91
C PHE A 60 -9.38 2.69 12.70
N ILE A 61 -10.16 3.69 12.27
CA ILE A 61 -11.44 4.08 12.89
C ILE A 61 -12.47 2.96 12.80
N ASN A 62 -12.57 2.30 11.65
CA ASN A 62 -13.46 1.16 11.43
C ASN A 62 -13.00 -0.11 12.15
N ALA A 63 -11.83 -0.05 12.80
CA ALA A 63 -11.19 -1.20 13.42
C ALA A 63 -11.13 -2.37 12.45
N GLU A 64 -10.47 -2.20 11.28
CA GLU A 64 -10.26 -3.25 10.27
C GLU A 64 -8.80 -3.27 9.79
N LEU A 65 -8.32 -4.43 9.30
CA LEU A 65 -6.94 -4.59 8.78
C LEU A 65 -5.82 -4.33 9.83
N TRP A 66 -6.10 -4.68 11.08
CA TRP A 66 -5.13 -4.63 12.18
C TRP A 66 -4.02 -5.68 12.02
N GLY A 67 -2.91 -5.49 12.74
CA GLY A 67 -1.73 -6.36 12.67
C GLY A 67 -1.80 -7.59 13.59
N LYS A 68 -0.65 -8.23 13.76
CA LYS A 68 -0.46 -9.35 14.70
C LYS A 68 -0.67 -8.90 16.16
N PRO A 69 -1.01 -9.83 17.06
CA PRO A 69 -0.96 -9.59 18.51
C PRO A 69 0.39 -9.03 18.94
N THR A 70 0.40 -8.13 19.93
CA THR A 70 1.62 -7.47 20.40
C THR A 70 1.52 -7.05 21.86
N ASP A 71 2.64 -7.17 22.57
CA ASP A 71 2.78 -6.70 23.96
C ASP A 71 3.48 -5.32 24.04
N LEU A 72 3.73 -4.68 22.90
CA LEU A 72 4.35 -3.37 22.86
C LEU A 72 3.43 -2.29 23.46
N PRO A 73 3.99 -1.24 24.09
CA PRO A 73 3.21 -0.27 24.86
C PRO A 73 2.27 0.61 24.02
N TRP A 74 2.40 0.59 22.69
CA TRP A 74 1.50 1.27 21.75
C TRP A 74 0.55 0.31 21.02
N GLY A 75 0.46 -0.95 21.47
CA GLY A 75 -0.55 -1.89 20.99
C GLY A 75 -1.96 -1.37 21.25
N VAL A 76 -2.88 -1.63 20.31
CA VAL A 76 -4.27 -1.15 20.39
C VAL A 76 -5.19 -2.35 20.52
N ILE A 77 -6.12 -2.28 21.48
CA ILE A 77 -7.20 -3.26 21.66
C ILE A 77 -8.35 -2.84 20.73
N PHE A 78 -8.47 -3.52 19.59
CA PHE A 78 -9.53 -3.25 18.63
C PHE A 78 -10.83 -3.99 19.00
N PRO A 79 -12.02 -3.37 18.83
CA PRO A 79 -13.29 -4.04 19.08
C PRO A 79 -13.57 -5.17 18.08
N GLY A 80 -14.40 -6.13 18.49
CA GLY A 80 -14.90 -7.20 17.62
C GLY A 80 -14.26 -8.57 17.87
N ALA A 81 -15.06 -9.63 17.71
CA ALA A 81 -14.64 -11.01 18.01
C ALA A 81 -13.42 -11.45 17.19
N ALA A 82 -13.31 -11.02 15.93
CA ALA A 82 -12.16 -11.33 15.08
C ALA A 82 -10.86 -10.69 15.57
N ALA A 83 -10.92 -9.44 16.03
CA ALA A 83 -9.76 -8.74 16.59
C ALA A 83 -9.33 -9.32 17.94
N GLN A 84 -10.29 -9.77 18.75
CA GLN A 84 -10.02 -10.36 20.05
C GLN A 84 -9.68 -11.86 20.00
N ASN A 85 -9.72 -12.49 18.82
CA ASN A 85 -9.33 -13.88 18.67
C ASN A 85 -7.80 -14.03 18.71
N CYS A 86 -7.27 -14.29 19.90
CA CYS A 86 -5.85 -14.51 20.18
C CYS A 86 -5.72 -15.69 21.16
N PRO A 87 -5.53 -16.94 20.67
CA PRO A 87 -5.58 -18.15 21.50
C PRO A 87 -4.59 -18.16 22.67
N ASP A 88 -3.45 -17.51 22.49
CA ASP A 88 -2.35 -17.50 23.46
C ASP A 88 -2.36 -16.30 24.41
N VAL A 89 -3.41 -15.46 24.36
CA VAL A 89 -3.51 -14.23 25.17
C VAL A 89 -4.66 -14.35 26.16
N GLU A 90 -4.35 -14.29 27.45
CA GLU A 90 -5.36 -14.18 28.51
C GLU A 90 -5.82 -12.72 28.64
N GLY A 91 -7.10 -12.46 28.39
CA GLY A 91 -7.71 -11.14 28.51
C GLY A 91 -7.85 -10.40 27.19
N ALA A 92 -7.75 -9.06 27.22
CA ALA A 92 -7.95 -8.23 26.05
C ALA A 92 -6.72 -8.29 25.12
N CYS A 93 -6.92 -8.68 23.87
CA CYS A 93 -5.84 -8.82 22.91
C CYS A 93 -5.49 -7.47 22.28
N ALA A 94 -4.29 -6.98 22.59
CA ALA A 94 -3.69 -5.83 21.93
C ALA A 94 -2.99 -6.25 20.63
N ARG A 95 -3.11 -5.41 19.59
CA ARG A 95 -2.54 -5.67 18.26
C ARG A 95 -1.78 -4.48 17.74
N HIS A 96 -0.83 -4.73 16.84
CA HIS A 96 -0.17 -3.64 16.12
C HIS A 96 -1.20 -2.82 15.33
N PRO A 97 -1.28 -1.49 15.51
CA PRO A 97 -2.09 -0.63 14.66
C PRO A 97 -1.40 -0.42 13.30
N SER A 98 -1.28 -1.49 12.50
CA SER A 98 -0.60 -1.48 11.20
C SER A 98 -1.14 -0.41 10.26
N GLN A 99 -2.43 -0.10 10.36
CA GLN A 99 -3.07 0.98 9.58
C GLN A 99 -2.39 2.33 9.83
N ILE A 100 -2.00 2.63 11.08
CA ILE A 100 -1.28 3.87 11.42
C ILE A 100 0.15 3.84 10.86
N TYR A 101 0.80 2.67 10.83
CA TYR A 101 2.12 2.54 10.20
C TYR A 101 2.02 2.79 8.69
N GLU A 102 1.01 2.22 8.02
CA GLU A 102 0.75 2.44 6.58
C GLU A 102 0.40 3.91 6.32
N ALA A 103 -0.47 4.53 7.13
CA ALA A 103 -0.80 5.95 7.02
C ALA A 103 0.45 6.84 7.14
N GLY A 104 1.30 6.55 8.13
CA GLY A 104 2.54 7.27 8.36
C GLY A 104 3.55 7.11 7.22
N LEU A 105 3.81 5.88 6.78
CA LEU A 105 4.83 5.58 5.78
C LEU A 105 4.37 5.92 4.35
N GLU A 106 3.23 5.38 3.93
CA GLU A 106 2.73 5.48 2.54
C GLU A 106 2.02 6.81 2.26
N GLY A 107 1.37 7.36 3.29
CA GLY A 107 0.64 8.61 3.19
C GLY A 107 1.52 9.81 3.50
N LEU A 108 1.94 9.93 4.76
CA LEU A 108 2.59 11.14 5.27
C LEU A 108 4.05 11.27 4.81
N ILE A 109 4.90 10.29 5.13
CA ILE A 109 6.34 10.34 4.86
C ILE A 109 6.60 10.30 3.35
N LEU A 110 6.02 9.32 2.65
CA LEU A 110 6.16 9.22 1.20
C LEU A 110 5.56 10.44 0.50
N GLY A 111 4.37 10.90 0.92
CA GLY A 111 3.76 12.11 0.35
C GLY A 111 4.62 13.37 0.54
N ALA A 112 5.15 13.60 1.74
CA ALA A 112 6.04 14.72 2.03
C ALA A 112 7.33 14.64 1.20
N LEU A 113 7.91 13.45 1.06
CA LEU A 113 9.08 13.22 0.21
C LEU A 113 8.79 13.56 -1.25
N LEU A 114 7.66 13.09 -1.80
CA LEU A 114 7.29 13.36 -3.19
C LEU A 114 7.03 14.85 -3.43
N LEU A 115 6.34 15.54 -2.52
CA LEU A 115 6.15 17.00 -2.59
C LEU A 115 7.48 17.75 -2.57
N TRP A 116 8.39 17.36 -1.68
CA TRP A 116 9.72 17.96 -1.61
C TRP A 116 10.54 17.70 -2.88
N LEU A 117 10.51 16.50 -3.44
CA LEU A 117 11.20 16.19 -4.70
C LEU A 117 10.58 16.93 -5.89
N ALA A 118 9.26 16.95 -5.99
CA ALA A 118 8.52 17.60 -7.06
C ALA A 118 8.78 19.11 -7.10
N TYR A 119 8.58 19.80 -5.98
CA TYR A 119 8.61 21.26 -5.91
C TYR A 119 9.94 21.81 -5.38
N GLY A 120 10.51 21.20 -4.34
CA GLY A 120 11.78 21.63 -3.75
C GLY A 120 13.01 21.27 -4.59
N ARG A 121 12.96 20.15 -5.33
CA ARG A 121 14.05 19.72 -6.23
C ARG A 121 13.71 19.82 -7.72
N GLY A 122 12.49 20.24 -8.06
CA GLY A 122 12.07 20.42 -9.46
C GLY A 122 12.00 19.12 -10.27
N TRP A 123 11.74 17.97 -9.63
CA TRP A 123 11.73 16.67 -10.30
C TRP A 123 10.59 16.51 -11.30
N LEU A 124 9.57 17.38 -11.27
CA LEU A 124 8.55 17.45 -12.32
C LEU A 124 9.12 17.78 -13.71
N LYS A 125 10.36 18.31 -13.79
CA LYS A 125 11.08 18.50 -15.07
C LYS A 125 11.72 17.21 -15.61
N LYS A 126 11.61 16.10 -14.88
CA LYS A 126 12.18 14.79 -15.22
C LYS A 126 11.04 13.76 -15.27
N PRO A 127 10.31 13.66 -16.40
CA PRO A 127 9.15 12.79 -16.50
C PRO A 127 9.45 11.35 -16.08
N GLY A 128 8.65 10.80 -15.18
CA GLY A 128 8.77 9.45 -14.65
C GLY A 128 9.53 9.35 -13.32
N ALA A 129 10.20 10.42 -12.87
CA ALA A 129 11.01 10.38 -11.65
C ALA A 129 10.15 10.31 -10.39
N VAL A 130 9.05 11.04 -10.33
CA VAL A 130 8.17 11.12 -9.15
C VAL A 130 7.38 9.82 -9.00
N VAL A 131 6.81 9.30 -10.10
CA VAL A 131 6.13 8.01 -10.09
C VAL A 131 7.08 6.85 -9.77
N GLY A 132 8.34 6.91 -10.23
CA GLY A 132 9.36 5.92 -9.88
C GLY A 132 9.61 5.84 -8.36
N ILE A 133 9.81 6.99 -7.71
CA ILE A 133 9.93 7.05 -6.24
C ILE A 133 8.66 6.61 -5.55
N PHE A 134 7.48 7.00 -6.04
CA PHE A 134 6.21 6.59 -5.44
C PHE A 134 6.07 5.07 -5.45
N ILE A 135 6.26 4.41 -6.59
CA ILE A 135 6.13 2.95 -6.71
C ILE A 135 7.15 2.24 -5.81
N ALA A 136 8.42 2.69 -5.84
CA ALA A 136 9.47 2.08 -5.02
C ALA A 136 9.25 2.31 -3.52
N GLY A 137 8.91 3.53 -3.13
CA GLY A 137 8.65 3.92 -1.74
C GLY A 137 7.40 3.26 -1.16
N TYR A 138 6.33 3.12 -1.96
CA TYR A 138 5.14 2.39 -1.57
C TYR A 138 5.46 0.90 -1.37
N GLY A 139 6.16 0.26 -2.32
CA GLY A 139 6.59 -1.13 -2.18
C GLY A 139 7.49 -1.35 -0.96
N ALA A 140 8.44 -0.45 -0.70
CA ALA A 140 9.29 -0.52 0.48
C ALA A 140 8.50 -0.35 1.79
N SER A 141 7.54 0.57 1.83
CA SER A 141 6.65 0.78 2.98
C SER A 141 5.81 -0.46 3.24
N ARG A 142 5.23 -1.06 2.19
CA ARG A 142 4.47 -2.31 2.27
C ARG A 142 5.31 -3.45 2.80
N PHE A 143 6.51 -3.63 2.25
CA PHE A 143 7.44 -4.65 2.71
C PHE A 143 7.76 -4.51 4.21
N ALA A 144 7.96 -3.29 4.70
CA ALA A 144 8.25 -3.01 6.11
C ALA A 144 7.03 -3.26 7.01
N VAL A 145 5.84 -2.79 6.64
CA VAL A 145 4.63 -2.96 7.46
C VAL A 145 4.17 -4.41 7.53
N GLU A 146 4.40 -5.17 6.46
CA GLU A 146 4.04 -6.58 6.38
C GLU A 146 4.69 -7.44 7.49
N LEU A 147 5.84 -7.00 8.03
CA LEU A 147 6.46 -7.62 9.21
C LEU A 147 5.52 -7.63 10.43
N PHE A 148 4.69 -6.60 10.55
CA PHE A 148 3.73 -6.42 11.65
C PHE A 148 2.31 -6.92 11.30
N ARG A 149 2.04 -7.26 10.04
CA ARG A 149 0.72 -7.75 9.60
C ARG A 149 0.57 -9.24 9.88
N GLN A 150 -0.66 -9.65 10.15
CA GLN A 150 -1.01 -11.06 10.28
C GLN A 150 -0.96 -11.71 8.89
N ALA A 151 -0.25 -12.83 8.76
CA ALA A 151 -0.13 -13.51 7.49
C ALA A 151 -1.49 -14.10 7.06
N ASP A 152 -1.72 -14.16 5.75
CA ASP A 152 -2.97 -14.69 5.21
C ASP A 152 -3.17 -16.13 5.66
N SER A 153 -4.38 -16.44 6.12
CA SER A 153 -4.75 -17.75 6.67
C SER A 153 -4.51 -18.91 5.70
N GLN A 154 -4.46 -18.64 4.40
CA GLN A 154 -4.18 -19.61 3.34
C GLN A 154 -2.74 -20.16 3.37
N PHE A 155 -1.78 -19.41 3.92
CA PHE A 155 -0.38 -19.83 4.00
C PHE A 155 0.03 -20.31 5.39
N VAL A 156 -0.83 -20.09 6.40
CA VAL A 156 -0.61 -20.53 7.77
C VAL A 156 -0.93 -22.03 7.89
N THR A 157 0.09 -22.84 8.10
CA THR A 157 -0.04 -24.29 8.36
C THR A 157 0.76 -24.66 9.61
N ALA A 158 0.53 -25.86 10.17
CA ALA A 158 1.23 -26.31 11.39
C ALA A 158 2.77 -26.30 11.27
N GLY A 159 3.31 -26.42 10.05
CA GLY A 159 4.76 -26.27 9.76
C GLY A 159 5.19 -24.87 9.31
N ASN A 160 4.26 -23.91 9.19
CA ASN A 160 4.50 -22.54 8.73
C ASN A 160 3.56 -21.56 9.47
N PRO A 161 3.71 -21.38 10.79
CA PRO A 161 2.84 -20.52 11.59
C PRO A 161 2.93 -19.05 11.18
N MET A 162 4.03 -18.66 10.51
CA MET A 162 4.28 -17.30 10.03
C MET A 162 3.75 -17.02 8.62
N GLY A 163 3.17 -18.02 7.94
CA GLY A 163 2.54 -17.87 6.62
C GLY A 163 3.50 -17.45 5.50
N HIS A 164 4.75 -17.92 5.54
CA HIS A 164 5.75 -17.66 4.51
C HIS A 164 5.46 -18.43 3.21
N VAL A 165 5.60 -17.77 2.07
CA VAL A 165 5.34 -18.39 0.76
C VAL A 165 6.61 -19.01 0.19
N ALA A 166 7.75 -18.37 0.46
CA ALA A 166 9.07 -18.92 0.21
C ALA A 166 9.85 -18.82 1.52
N SER A 167 10.37 -19.94 2.01
CA SER A 167 11.22 -19.99 3.20
C SER A 167 12.54 -20.66 2.86
N ALA A 168 13.62 -20.08 3.39
CA ALA A 168 14.95 -20.68 3.40
C ALA A 168 15.34 -20.85 4.88
N GLY A 169 14.84 -21.91 5.51
CA GLY A 169 15.00 -22.15 6.95
C GLY A 169 14.13 -21.20 7.79
N PRO A 170 14.66 -20.54 8.84
CA PRO A 170 13.88 -19.66 9.73
C PRO A 170 13.51 -18.31 9.10
N VAL A 171 14.04 -17.99 7.92
CA VAL A 171 13.77 -16.74 7.21
C VAL A 171 12.85 -17.04 6.04
N GLY A 172 11.67 -16.44 6.04
CA GLY A 172 10.72 -16.56 4.93
C GLY A 172 10.11 -15.23 4.55
N VAL A 173 9.61 -15.18 3.31
CA VAL A 173 8.99 -14.01 2.70
C VAL A 173 7.49 -14.25 2.65
N THR A 174 6.69 -13.29 3.13
CA THR A 174 5.22 -13.37 3.02
C THR A 174 4.76 -13.00 1.60
N MET A 175 3.50 -13.29 1.25
CA MET A 175 2.96 -12.86 -0.05
C MET A 175 3.06 -11.35 -0.25
N GLY A 176 2.76 -10.55 0.80
CA GLY A 176 2.84 -9.10 0.73
C GLY A 176 4.25 -8.61 0.42
N GLN A 177 5.27 -9.24 1.00
CA GLN A 177 6.67 -8.93 0.71
C GLN A 177 7.08 -9.35 -0.71
N LEU A 178 6.67 -10.53 -1.15
CA LEU A 178 6.97 -11.01 -2.50
C LEU A 178 6.36 -10.11 -3.58
N LEU A 179 5.12 -9.65 -3.39
CA LEU A 179 4.44 -8.73 -4.31
C LEU A 179 5.03 -7.31 -4.28
N SER A 180 5.63 -6.92 -3.16
CA SER A 180 6.29 -5.62 -3.01
C SER A 180 7.63 -5.54 -3.76
N LEU A 181 8.35 -6.65 -3.92
CA LEU A 181 9.67 -6.67 -4.58
C LEU A 181 9.61 -6.25 -6.07
N PRO A 182 8.69 -6.78 -6.91
CA PRO A 182 8.50 -6.28 -8.27
C PRO A 182 8.20 -4.79 -8.34
N MET A 183 7.39 -4.27 -7.40
CA MET A 183 7.09 -2.84 -7.34
C MET A 183 8.36 -2.03 -7.07
N ILE A 184 9.15 -2.43 -6.08
CA ILE A 184 10.42 -1.77 -5.77
C ILE A 184 11.34 -1.77 -6.99
N ALA A 185 11.52 -2.92 -7.64
CA ALA A 185 12.37 -3.05 -8.81
C ALA A 185 11.89 -2.17 -9.98
N LEU A 186 10.58 -2.18 -10.28
CA LEU A 186 10.00 -1.38 -11.36
C LEU A 186 10.07 0.12 -11.06
N GLY A 187 9.84 0.53 -9.81
CA GLY A 187 9.97 1.93 -9.39
C GLY A 187 11.40 2.45 -9.51
N LEU A 188 12.38 1.65 -9.08
CA LEU A 188 13.81 1.97 -9.24
C LEU A 188 14.24 2.01 -10.70
N LEU A 189 13.73 1.10 -11.54
CA LEU A 189 13.97 1.10 -12.98
C LEU A 189 13.40 2.37 -13.63
N ALA A 190 12.15 2.73 -13.32
CA ALA A 190 11.51 3.94 -13.83
C ALA A 190 12.30 5.19 -13.43
N LEU A 191 12.74 5.26 -12.18
CA LEU A 191 13.61 6.33 -11.70
C LEU A 191 14.94 6.39 -12.46
N PHE A 192 15.61 5.24 -12.63
CA PHE A 192 16.86 5.16 -13.38
C PHE A 192 16.69 5.66 -14.82
N LEU A 193 15.63 5.23 -15.51
CA LEU A 193 15.33 5.65 -16.88
C LEU A 193 15.00 7.16 -16.98
N ALA A 194 14.29 7.71 -15.99
CA ALA A 194 13.96 9.13 -15.93
C ALA A 194 15.21 10.02 -15.80
N PHE A 195 16.25 9.54 -15.12
CA PHE A 195 17.52 10.27 -14.97
C PHE A 195 18.55 9.98 -16.08
N ARG A 196 18.45 8.82 -16.74
CA ARG A 196 19.30 8.45 -17.86
C ARG A 196 18.91 9.18 -19.15
N SER A 197 17.61 9.40 -19.34
CA SER A 197 17.08 10.24 -20.40
C SER A 197 17.52 11.68 -20.11
N ARG A 198 18.70 12.08 -20.63
CA ARG A 198 19.10 13.50 -20.61
C ARG A 198 18.03 14.32 -21.34
N PRO A 199 17.71 15.53 -20.85
CA PRO A 199 16.82 16.43 -21.57
C PRO A 199 17.33 16.72 -22.99
#